data_AF-A0A7Y6Y457-F1
#
_entry.id   AF-A0A7Y6Y457-F1
#
_cell.length_a   1.000
_cell.length_b   1.000
_cell.length_c   1.000
_cell.angle_alpha   90.00
_cell.angle_beta   90.00
_cell.angle_gamma   90.00
#
_symmetry.space_group_name_H-M   'P 1'
#
loop_
_entity.id
_entity.type
_entity.pdbx_description
1 polymer ?
#
loop_
_entity_poly.entity_id
_entity_poly.type
_entity_poly.pdbx_seq_one_letter_code
_entity_poly.pdbx_strand_id
1 'polypeptide(L)'
;MNKKLNTIVGVLVLIIGFYNLINLILLLFGKYERTLEELLIPLFIIIIYFILRKRTKYKIANEENIKSNKLDSTNKLSRYIITASSEVCSYLANSLKSNELVYDTYENSGNWYTNGETGPEWYTVTVETFWKYKEKVENLVELELKKIGKTIDKGHWS
;
A
#
# COMPACT_ATOMS: atom_id res chain seq x y z
N MET A 1 -6.72 -18.85 -15.95
CA MET A 1 -7.95 -19.63 -16.21
C MET A 1 -9.05 -18.67 -16.65
N ASN A 2 -9.62 -18.83 -17.84
CA ASN A 2 -10.61 -17.88 -18.39
C ASN A 2 -11.84 -17.79 -17.47
N LYS A 3 -12.36 -16.57 -17.22
CA LYS A 3 -13.55 -16.33 -16.37
C LYS A 3 -14.74 -17.22 -16.77
N LYS A 4 -14.89 -17.47 -18.07
CA LYS A 4 -15.90 -18.38 -18.64
C LYS A 4 -15.72 -19.84 -18.17
N LEU A 5 -14.48 -20.35 -18.15
CA LEU A 5 -14.18 -21.71 -17.71
C LEU A 5 -14.50 -21.93 -16.23
N ASN A 6 -14.13 -20.97 -15.37
CA ASN A 6 -14.43 -21.06 -13.93
C ASN A 6 -15.94 -21.03 -13.64
N THR A 7 -16.70 -20.30 -14.45
CA THR A 7 -18.16 -20.23 -14.36
C THR A 7 -18.78 -21.57 -14.75
N ILE A 8 -18.34 -22.16 -15.86
CA ILE A 8 -18.82 -23.47 -16.33
C ILE A 8 -18.54 -24.56 -15.28
N VAL A 9 -17.31 -24.63 -14.75
CA VAL A 9 -16.94 -25.60 -13.70
C VAL A 9 -17.79 -25.38 -12.44
N GLY A 10 -18.03 -24.12 -12.04
CA GLY A 10 -18.88 -23.82 -10.90
C GLY A 10 -20.33 -24.27 -11.06
N VAL A 11 -20.91 -24.11 -12.26
CA VAL A 11 -22.27 -24.59 -12.57
C VAL A 11 -22.33 -26.12 -12.53
N LEU A 12 -21.33 -26.80 -13.10
CA LEU A 12 -21.25 -28.26 -13.06
C LEU A 12 -21.20 -28.80 -11.62
N VAL A 13 -20.37 -28.20 -10.76
CA VAL A 13 -20.29 -28.60 -9.34
C VAL A 13 -21.62 -28.40 -8.62
N LEU A 14 -22.36 -27.33 -8.93
CA LEU A 14 -23.69 -27.09 -8.34
C LEU A 14 -24.72 -28.14 -8.77
N ILE A 15 -24.73 -28.52 -10.06
CA ILE A 15 -25.63 -29.56 -10.58
C ILE A 15 -25.34 -30.91 -9.91
N ILE A 16 -24.05 -31.27 -9.79
CA ILE A 16 -23.61 -32.49 -9.11
C ILE A 16 -24.02 -32.44 -7.63
N GLY A 17 -23.85 -31.31 -6.94
CA GLY A 17 -24.27 -31.15 -5.56
C GLY A 17 -25.77 -31.30 -5.35
N PHE A 18 -26.57 -30.71 -6.23
CA PHE A 18 -28.03 -30.82 -6.19
C PHE A 18 -28.49 -32.27 -6.44
N TYR A 19 -27.87 -32.97 -7.39
CA TYR A 19 -28.13 -34.38 -7.66
C TYR A 19 -27.83 -35.27 -6.44
N ASN A 20 -26.69 -35.05 -5.76
CA ASN A 20 -26.35 -35.79 -4.55
C ASN A 20 -27.29 -35.49 -3.39
N LEU A 21 -27.79 -34.26 -3.28
CA LEU A 21 -28.78 -33.89 -2.27
C LEU A 21 -30.10 -34.65 -2.47
N ILE A 22 -30.59 -34.75 -3.71
CA ILE A 22 -31.79 -35.53 -4.03
C ILE A 22 -31.59 -37.00 -3.68
N ASN A 23 -30.45 -37.59 -4.05
CA ASN A 23 -30.16 -38.99 -3.74
C ASN A 23 -30.07 -39.25 -2.23
N LEU A 24 -29.49 -38.32 -1.47
CA LEU A 24 -29.47 -38.39 -0.01
C LEU A 24 -30.89 -38.37 0.56
N ILE A 25 -31.77 -37.50 0.05
CA ILE A 25 -33.18 -37.46 0.46
C ILE A 25 -33.89 -38.78 0.12
N LEU A 26 -33.72 -39.30 -1.10
CA LEU A 26 -34.32 -40.58 -1.51
C LEU A 26 -33.84 -41.76 -0.65
N LEU A 27 -32.56 -41.75 -0.27
CA LEU A 27 -31.97 -42.73 0.64
C LEU A 27 -32.57 -42.66 2.05
N LEU A 28 -32.79 -41.45 2.58
CA LEU A 28 -33.46 -41.26 3.88
C LEU A 28 -34.91 -41.75 3.87
N PHE A 29 -35.60 -41.67 2.73
CA PHE A 29 -36.95 -42.21 2.55
C PHE A 29 -36.99 -43.71 2.21
N GLY A 30 -35.84 -44.39 2.18
CA GLY A 30 -35.76 -45.83 1.88
C GLY A 30 -36.14 -46.19 0.44
N LYS A 31 -36.16 -45.20 -0.47
CA LYS A 31 -36.52 -45.38 -1.89
C LYS A 31 -35.29 -45.46 -2.80
N TYR A 32 -34.12 -45.70 -2.23
CA TYR A 32 -32.85 -45.65 -2.94
C TYR A 32 -31.97 -46.84 -2.57
N GLU A 33 -31.48 -47.56 -3.59
CA GLU A 33 -30.76 -48.84 -3.44
C GLU A 33 -29.24 -48.68 -3.29
N ARG A 34 -28.70 -47.45 -3.45
CA ARG A 34 -27.26 -47.20 -3.32
C ARG A 34 -26.83 -47.08 -1.86
N THR A 35 -25.60 -47.50 -1.58
CA THR A 35 -24.97 -47.37 -0.26
C THR A 35 -24.50 -45.93 -0.01
N LEU A 36 -24.45 -45.54 1.27
CA LEU A 36 -23.95 -44.23 1.71
C LEU A 36 -22.52 -43.95 1.22
N GLU A 37 -21.70 -44.99 1.06
CA GLU A 37 -20.31 -44.88 0.60
C GLU A 37 -20.20 -44.27 -0.81
N GLU A 38 -21.15 -44.55 -1.70
CA GLU A 38 -21.18 -44.00 -3.05
C GLU A 38 -21.52 -42.50 -3.08
N LEU A 39 -22.17 -41.98 -2.03
CA LEU A 39 -22.52 -40.56 -1.88
C LEU A 39 -21.41 -39.74 -1.22
N LEU A 40 -20.51 -40.38 -0.46
CA LEU A 40 -19.43 -39.69 0.25
C LEU A 40 -18.40 -39.07 -0.70
N ILE A 41 -17.95 -39.83 -1.71
CA ILE A 41 -16.94 -39.37 -2.67
C ILE A 41 -17.35 -38.06 -3.37
N PRO A 42 -18.55 -37.94 -3.99
CA PRO A 42 -18.94 -36.70 -4.63
C PRO A 42 -19.16 -35.54 -3.65
N LEU A 43 -19.59 -35.81 -2.41
CA LEU A 43 -19.67 -34.79 -1.35
C LEU A 43 -18.29 -34.23 -1.00
N PHE A 44 -17.27 -35.08 -0.87
CA PHE A 44 -15.89 -34.66 -0.63
C PHE A 44 -15.36 -33.77 -1.76
N ILE A 45 -15.63 -34.10 -3.02
CA ILE A 45 -15.21 -33.30 -4.18
C ILE A 45 -15.82 -31.88 -4.13
N ILE A 46 -17.10 -31.78 -3.78
CA ILE A 46 -17.79 -30.49 -3.64
C ILE A 46 -17.16 -29.65 -2.53
N ILE A 47 -16.91 -30.26 -1.36
CA ILE A 47 -16.30 -29.57 -0.21
C ILE A 47 -14.90 -29.05 -0.55
N ILE A 48 -14.06 -29.88 -1.18
CA ILE A 48 -12.70 -29.49 -1.62
C ILE A 48 -12.78 -28.32 -2.61
N TYR A 49 -13.69 -28.37 -3.58
CA TYR A 49 -13.89 -27.28 -4.54
C TYR A 49 -14.22 -25.95 -3.86
N PHE A 50 -15.13 -25.96 -2.87
CA PHE A 50 -15.48 -24.74 -2.13
C PHE A 50 -14.32 -24.18 -1.29
N ILE A 51 -13.51 -25.05 -0.67
CA ILE A 51 -12.33 -24.65 0.11
C ILE A 51 -11.30 -23.97 -0.81
N LEU A 52 -10.99 -24.58 -1.95
CA LEU A 52 -10.05 -24.02 -2.92
C LEU A 52 -10.55 -22.70 -3.54
N ARG A 53 -11.85 -22.60 -3.82
CA ARG A 53 -12.48 -21.38 -4.34
C ARG A 53 -12.45 -20.23 -3.32
N LYS A 54 -12.65 -20.51 -2.03
CA LYS A 54 -12.51 -19.48 -0.97
C LYS A 54 -11.07 -18.98 -0.84
N ARG A 55 -10.09 -19.88 -0.84
CA ARG A 55 -8.66 -19.52 -0.74
C ARG A 55 -8.19 -18.63 -1.89
N THR A 56 -8.60 -18.94 -3.12
CA THR A 56 -8.26 -18.13 -4.29
C THR A 56 -8.87 -16.72 -4.24
N LYS A 57 -10.13 -16.59 -3.80
CA LYS A 57 -10.76 -15.28 -3.61
C LYS A 57 -10.06 -14.44 -2.54
N TYR A 58 -9.62 -15.07 -1.44
CA TYR A 58 -8.86 -14.40 -0.38
C TYR A 58 -7.50 -13.89 -0.88
N LYS A 59 -6.76 -14.70 -1.65
CA LYS A 59 -5.46 -14.31 -2.21
C LYS A 59 -5.58 -13.11 -3.16
N ILE A 60 -6.59 -13.11 -4.04
CA ILE A 60 -6.83 -12.02 -5.00
C ILE A 60 -7.20 -10.72 -4.28
N ALA A 61 -8.09 -10.79 -3.29
CA ALA A 61 -8.51 -9.61 -2.51
C ALA A 61 -7.35 -9.00 -1.70
N ASN A 62 -6.42 -9.83 -1.23
CA ASN A 62 -5.23 -9.37 -0.51
C ASN A 62 -4.21 -8.73 -1.47
N GLU A 63 -3.99 -9.31 -2.65
CA GLU A 63 -3.12 -8.73 -3.69
C GLU A 63 -3.65 -7.37 -4.23
N GLU A 64 -4.97 -7.21 -4.35
CA GLU A 64 -5.60 -5.94 -4.72
C GLU A 64 -5.46 -4.88 -3.61
N ASN A 65 -5.66 -5.26 -2.34
CA ASN A 65 -5.45 -4.36 -1.20
C ASN A 65 -3.99 -3.89 -1.11
N ILE A 66 -3.02 -4.79 -1.27
CA ILE A 66 -1.59 -4.46 -1.24
C ILE A 66 -1.22 -3.48 -2.37
N LYS A 67 -1.80 -3.64 -3.57
CA LYS A 67 -1.58 -2.71 -4.68
C LYS A 67 -2.23 -1.35 -4.44
N SER A 68 -3.45 -1.30 -3.89
CA SER A 68 -4.12 -0.04 -3.57
C SER A 68 -3.41 0.76 -2.49
N ASN A 69 -2.95 0.12 -1.41
CA ASN A 69 -2.18 0.77 -0.34
C ASN A 69 -0.81 1.27 -0.82
N LYS A 70 -0.19 0.59 -1.80
CA LYS A 70 1.05 1.06 -2.42
C LYS A 70 0.83 2.26 -3.34
N LEU A 71 -0.33 2.35 -3.98
CA LEU A 71 -0.69 3.50 -4.82
C LEU A 71 -1.02 4.74 -3.97
N ASP A 72 -1.75 4.59 -2.87
CA ASP A 72 -2.08 5.72 -1.97
C ASP A 72 -0.85 6.28 -1.24
N SER A 73 0.10 5.42 -0.84
CA SER A 73 1.33 5.89 -0.18
C SER A 73 2.28 6.66 -1.12
N THR A 74 2.20 6.46 -2.43
CA THR A 74 3.07 7.16 -3.40
C THR A 74 2.60 8.56 -3.79
N ASN A 75 1.30 8.85 -3.65
CA ASN A 75 0.73 10.19 -3.85
C ASN A 75 0.50 10.95 -2.53
N LYS A 76 0.98 10.41 -1.40
CA LYS A 76 0.96 11.12 -0.13
C LYS A 76 1.97 12.27 -0.16
N LEU A 77 1.52 13.47 0.22
CA LEU A 77 2.41 14.61 0.50
C LEU A 77 3.29 14.28 1.71
N SER A 78 4.55 14.67 1.64
CA SER A 78 5.57 14.43 2.66
C SER A 78 6.49 15.63 2.75
N ARG A 79 7.08 15.83 3.93
CA ARG A 79 7.90 17.01 4.21
C ARG A 79 9.34 16.58 4.45
N TYR A 80 10.26 17.16 3.70
CA TYR A 80 11.69 17.02 3.99
C TYR A 80 12.17 18.26 4.72
N ILE A 81 12.57 18.08 5.99
CA ILE A 81 12.97 19.16 6.89
C ILE A 81 14.49 19.11 7.04
N ILE A 82 15.15 20.20 6.65
CA ILE A 82 16.61 20.34 6.68
C ILE A 82 16.95 21.42 7.69
N THR A 83 17.79 21.10 8.66
CA THR A 83 18.35 22.08 9.62
C THR A 83 19.68 22.58 9.08
N ALA A 84 19.82 23.90 8.92
CA ALA A 84 21.05 24.53 8.43
C ALA A 84 21.21 25.95 9.00
N SER A 85 22.20 26.71 8.53
CA SER A 85 22.27 28.15 8.83
C SER A 85 21.16 28.90 8.07
N SER A 86 20.77 30.08 8.59
CA SER A 86 19.76 30.94 7.95
C SER A 86 20.02 31.17 6.46
N GLU A 87 21.26 31.54 6.09
CA GLU A 87 21.67 31.78 4.71
C GLU A 87 21.45 30.57 3.79
N VAL A 88 21.75 29.36 4.29
CA VAL A 88 21.57 28.12 3.54
C VAL A 88 20.09 27.76 3.40
N CYS A 89 19.30 27.96 4.47
CA CYS A 89 17.86 27.77 4.43
C CYS A 89 17.21 28.69 3.38
N SER A 90 17.56 29.98 3.37
CA SER A 90 17.03 30.93 2.39
C SER A 90 17.48 30.65 0.97
N TYR A 91 18.74 30.21 0.78
CA TYR A 91 19.21 29.78 -0.53
C TYR A 91 18.42 28.57 -1.05
N LEU A 92 18.23 27.54 -0.22
CA LEU A 92 17.48 26.34 -0.59
C LEU A 92 16.01 26.64 -0.86
N ALA A 93 15.36 27.42 0.00
CA ALA A 93 13.96 27.78 -0.17
C ALA A 93 13.71 28.45 -1.52
N ASN A 94 14.55 29.42 -1.89
CA ASN A 94 14.44 30.13 -3.16
C ASN A 94 14.81 29.27 -4.38
N SER A 95 15.87 28.46 -4.27
CA SER A 95 16.36 27.65 -5.41
C SER A 95 15.43 26.49 -5.74
N LEU A 96 14.76 25.92 -4.75
CA LEU A 96 13.90 24.75 -4.90
C LEU A 96 12.45 25.12 -5.21
N LYS A 97 12.00 26.34 -4.91
CA LYS A 97 10.61 26.79 -5.10
C LYS A 97 10.09 26.66 -6.54
N SER A 98 10.99 26.80 -7.52
CA SER A 98 10.63 26.71 -8.94
C SER A 98 10.77 25.30 -9.53
N ASN A 99 11.13 24.29 -8.72
CA ASN A 99 11.37 22.95 -9.23
C ASN A 99 10.07 22.15 -9.37
N GLU A 100 9.87 21.49 -10.51
CA GLU A 100 8.65 20.70 -10.79
C GLU A 100 8.40 19.53 -9.82
N LEU A 101 9.44 19.06 -9.11
CA LEU A 101 9.35 17.98 -8.14
C LEU A 101 8.96 18.47 -6.74
N VAL A 102 8.96 19.79 -6.54
CA VAL A 102 8.71 20.43 -5.25
C VAL A 102 7.35 21.12 -5.30
N TYR A 103 6.52 20.83 -4.31
CA TYR A 103 5.19 21.44 -4.19
C TYR A 103 5.29 22.83 -3.57
N ASP A 104 6.03 22.95 -2.46
CA ASP A 104 6.27 24.22 -1.78
C ASP A 104 7.56 24.17 -0.96
N THR A 105 8.08 25.35 -0.64
CA THR A 105 9.24 25.54 0.23
C THR A 105 9.00 26.68 1.21
N TYR A 106 9.31 26.44 2.48
CA TYR A 106 9.20 27.48 3.50
C TYR A 106 10.26 27.32 4.59
N GLU A 107 10.65 28.45 5.16
CA GLU A 107 11.65 28.56 6.21
C GLU A 107 10.95 28.65 7.57
N ASN A 108 11.58 28.08 8.59
CA ASN A 108 11.12 28.19 9.96
C ASN A 108 12.32 28.39 10.89
N SER A 109 12.15 29.22 11.91
CA SER A 109 13.19 29.54 12.87
C SER A 109 12.63 29.63 14.29
N GLY A 110 13.53 29.54 15.27
CA GLY A 110 13.18 29.73 16.66
C GLY A 110 14.37 29.59 17.58
N ASN A 111 14.08 29.63 18.88
CA ASN A 111 15.08 29.47 19.93
C ASN A 111 14.90 28.13 20.63
N TRP A 112 15.99 27.50 21.06
CA TRP A 112 15.92 26.28 21.86
C TRP A 112 15.37 26.49 23.27
N TYR A 113 15.44 27.72 23.79
CA TYR A 113 15.00 28.07 25.15
C TYR A 113 13.97 29.20 25.11
N THR A 114 12.96 29.12 25.99
CA THR A 114 11.78 30.01 25.98
C THR A 114 11.74 31.02 27.12
N ASN A 115 12.76 31.09 28.00
CA ASN A 115 12.66 31.78 29.29
C ASN A 115 13.69 32.91 29.50
N GLY A 116 14.03 33.67 28.47
CA GLY A 116 14.95 34.82 28.59
C GLY A 116 16.44 34.46 28.66
N GLU A 117 16.78 33.18 28.49
CA GLU A 117 18.15 32.73 28.25
C GLU A 117 18.49 32.84 26.75
N THR A 118 19.64 33.42 26.44
CA THR A 118 20.15 33.51 25.05
C THR A 118 20.59 32.12 24.58
N GLY A 119 19.64 31.36 24.05
CA GLY A 119 19.89 30.06 23.42
C GLY A 119 20.43 30.19 22.00
N PRO A 120 21.03 29.12 21.45
CA PRO A 120 21.29 29.07 20.03
C PRO A 120 19.97 29.17 19.26
N GLU A 121 19.97 29.98 18.22
CA GLU A 121 18.89 30.01 17.24
C GLU A 121 18.98 28.76 16.36
N TRP A 122 17.84 28.23 15.95
CA TRP A 122 17.77 27.18 14.94
C TRP A 122 17.03 27.70 13.72
N TYR A 123 17.47 27.22 12.56
CA TYR A 123 16.88 27.51 11.28
C TYR A 123 16.63 26.21 10.53
N THR A 124 15.47 26.10 9.92
CA THR A 124 15.07 24.95 9.12
C THR A 124 14.46 25.43 7.81
N VAL A 125 14.64 24.65 6.76
CA VAL A 125 13.87 24.76 5.52
C VAL A 125 13.09 23.48 5.34
N THR A 126 11.80 23.62 5.03
CA THR A 126 10.91 22.50 4.71
C THR A 126 10.67 22.48 3.21
N VAL A 127 10.85 21.32 2.60
CA VAL A 127 10.52 21.05 1.20
C VAL A 127 9.33 20.09 1.18
N GLU A 128 8.17 20.56 0.73
CA GLU A 128 7.01 19.72 0.54
C GLU A 128 7.04 19.05 -0.83
N THR A 129 6.84 17.73 -0.88
CA THR A 129 6.79 16.96 -2.13
C THR A 129 5.96 15.70 -1.96
N PHE A 130 5.70 14.99 -3.05
CA PHE A 130 5.11 13.64 -2.99
C PHE A 130 6.16 12.61 -2.61
N TRP A 131 5.78 11.62 -1.80
CA TRP A 131 6.70 10.56 -1.36
C TRP A 131 7.38 9.80 -2.52
N LYS A 132 6.72 9.66 -3.68
CA LYS A 132 7.34 9.08 -4.89
C LYS A 132 8.57 9.84 -5.41
N TYR A 133 8.76 11.10 -5.02
CA TYR A 133 9.90 11.93 -5.42
C TYR A 133 10.96 12.05 -4.33
N LYS A 134 10.82 11.33 -3.21
CA LYS A 134 11.73 11.40 -2.05
C LYS A 134 13.21 11.44 -2.43
N GLU A 135 13.69 10.39 -3.10
CA GLU A 135 15.09 10.25 -3.50
C GLU A 135 15.53 11.31 -4.51
N LYS A 136 14.63 11.74 -5.40
CA LYS A 136 14.94 12.81 -6.37
C LYS A 136 15.10 14.16 -5.69
N VAL A 137 14.27 14.44 -4.69
CA VAL A 137 14.34 15.67 -3.90
C VAL A 137 15.58 15.68 -2.99
N GLU A 138 15.94 14.55 -2.36
CA GLU A 138 17.20 14.42 -1.62
C GLU A 138 18.41 14.75 -2.51
N ASN A 139 18.48 14.12 -3.69
CA ASN A 139 19.55 14.39 -4.67
C ASN A 139 19.55 15.85 -5.15
N LEU A 140 18.37 16.43 -5.37
CA LEU A 140 18.23 17.83 -5.79
C LEU A 140 18.78 18.78 -4.71
N VAL A 141 18.45 18.55 -3.44
CA VAL A 141 18.97 19.35 -2.31
C VAL A 141 20.49 19.23 -2.25
N GLU A 142 21.05 18.03 -2.40
CA GLU A 142 22.50 17.84 -2.40
C GLU A 142 23.18 18.60 -3.55
N LEU A 143 22.58 18.61 -4.74
CA LEU A 143 23.10 19.35 -5.89
C LEU A 143 23.09 20.85 -5.63
N GLU A 144 22.01 21.38 -5.06
CA GLU A 144 21.93 22.80 -4.69
C GLU A 144 22.96 23.19 -3.63
N LEU A 145 23.19 22.33 -2.63
CA LEU A 145 24.21 22.59 -1.61
C LEU A 145 25.64 22.53 -2.15
N LYS A 146 25.90 21.62 -3.10
CA LYS A 146 27.21 21.55 -3.78
C LYS A 146 27.55 22.84 -4.53
N LYS A 147 26.56 23.55 -5.10
CA LYS A 147 26.79 24.84 -5.78
C LYS A 147 27.33 25.92 -4.85
N ILE A 148 26.97 25.86 -3.57
CA ILE A 148 27.43 26.80 -2.53
C ILE A 148 28.54 26.22 -1.64
N GLY A 149 29.11 25.06 -2.02
CA GLY A 149 30.19 24.40 -1.27
C GLY A 149 29.79 23.91 0.12
N LYS A 150 28.51 23.54 0.30
CA LYS A 150 27.96 23.02 1.57
C LYS A 150 27.49 21.58 1.41
N THR A 151 27.28 20.90 2.54
CA THR A 151 26.72 19.55 2.62
C THR A 151 25.55 19.52 3.60
N ILE A 152 24.65 18.54 3.44
CA ILE A 152 23.55 18.33 4.40
C ILE A 152 24.15 17.80 5.70
N ASP A 153 23.92 18.51 6.80
CA ASP A 153 24.35 18.04 8.12
C ASP A 153 23.24 17.18 8.77
N LYS A 154 21.99 17.68 8.76
CA LYS A 154 20.82 16.97 9.27
C LYS A 154 19.57 17.28 8.45
N GLY A 155 19.05 16.25 7.76
CA GLY A 155 17.76 16.28 7.08
C GLY A 155 16.92 15.07 7.47
N HIS A 156 15.62 15.25 7.68
CA HIS A 156 14.70 14.16 8.00
C HIS A 156 13.34 14.33 7.33
N TRP A 157 12.64 13.22 7.14
CA TRP A 157 11.30 13.20 6.55
C TRP A 157 10.22 13.13 7.63
N SER A 158 9.14 13.88 7.42
CA SER A 158 7.92 13.86 8.23
C SER A 158 6.67 13.66 7.37
#